data_AF-X0UTD8-F1
#
_entry.id   AF-X0UTD8-F1
#
_cell.length_a   1.000
_cell.length_b   1.000
_cell.length_c   1.000
_cell.angle_alpha   90.00
_cell.angle_beta   90.00
_cell.angle_gamma   90.00
#
_symmetry.space_group_name_H-M   'P 1'
#
loop_
_entity.id
_entity.type
_entity.pdbx_description
1 polymer ?
#
loop_
_entity_poly.entity_id
_entity_poly.type
_entity_poly.pdbx_seq_one_letter_code
_entity_poly.pdbx_strand_id
1 'polypeptide(L)' 'MEAVELKLMRVRRGLRQYQVAATVGIAPCRLSEIETGRRQPDPDLLERILAAIEVEAGAES' A
#
# COMPACT_ATOMS: atom_id res chain seq x y z
N MET A 1 -7.67 11.10 2.33
CA MET A 1 -7.51 9.95 1.44
C MET A 1 -8.38 8.82 1.95
N GLU A 2 -9.23 8.26 1.09
CA GLU A 2 -10.05 7.11 1.47
C GLU A 2 -9.29 5.80 1.27
N ALA A 3 -9.65 4.77 2.03
CA ALA A 3 -9.08 3.42 1.88
C ALA A 3 -9.18 2.88 0.43
N VAL A 4 -10.28 3.23 -0.25
CA VAL A 4 -10.53 2.90 -1.66
C VAL A 4 -9.51 3.54 -2.59
N GLU A 5 -9.09 4.78 -2.31
CA GLU A 5 -8.14 5.53 -3.13
C GLU A 5 -6.74 4.88 -3.09
N LEU A 6 -6.28 4.51 -1.89
CA LEU A 6 -5.01 3.82 -1.70
C LEU A 6 -4.94 2.50 -2.47
N LYS A 7 -6.01 1.70 -2.40
CA LYS A 7 -6.12 0.44 -3.15
C LYS A 7 -6.06 0.66 -4.65
N LEU A 8 -6.76 1.66 -5.16
CA LEU A 8 -6.77 1.99 -6.59
C LEU A 8 -5.39 2.42 -7.09
N MET A 9 -4.66 3.23 -6.31
CA MET A 9 -3.28 3.60 -6.65
C MET A 9 -2.40 2.36 -6.78
N ARG A 10 -2.42 1.47 -5.79
CA ARG A 10 -1.64 0.22 -5.82
C ARG A 10 -1.98 -0.64 -7.05
N VAL A 11 -3.27 -0.86 -7.31
CA VAL A 11 -3.74 -1.72 -8.42
C VAL A 11 -3.39 -1.13 -9.78
N ARG A 12 -3.51 0.20 -9.96
CA ARG A 12 -3.11 0.88 -11.20
C ARG A 12 -1.63 0.73 -11.52
N ARG A 13 -0.80 0.47 -10.51
CA ARG A 13 0.64 0.18 -10.67
C ARG A 13 0.93 -1.32 -10.84
N GLY A 14 -0.07 -2.19 -10.92
CA GLY A 14 0.13 -3.64 -11.04
C GLY A 14 0.58 -4.34 -9.74
N LEU A 15 0.75 -3.58 -8.65
CA LEU A 15 1.34 -4.09 -7.41
C LEU A 15 0.36 -4.98 -6.64
N ARG A 16 0.88 -6.07 -6.08
CA ARG A 16 0.17 -6.94 -5.13
C ARG A 16 0.33 -6.40 -3.71
N GLN A 17 -0.64 -6.70 -2.84
CA GLN A 17 -0.60 -6.26 -1.44
C GLN A 17 0.67 -6.74 -0.72
N TYR A 18 1.11 -7.97 -0.97
CA TYR A 18 2.29 -8.51 -0.30
C TYR A 18 3.59 -7.78 -0.68
N GLN A 19 3.69 -7.23 -1.90
CA GLN A 19 4.87 -6.48 -2.35
C GLN A 19 5.00 -5.19 -1.53
N VAL A 20 3.94 -4.37 -1.53
CA VAL A 20 3.91 -3.13 -0.76
C VAL A 20 4.07 -3.38 0.74
N ALA A 21 3.41 -4.41 1.27
CA ALA A 21 3.50 -4.77 2.67
C ALA A 21 4.92 -5.19 3.08
N ALA A 22 5.63 -5.94 2.22
CA ALA A 22 7.02 -6.31 2.44
C ALA A 22 7.94 -5.07 2.43
N THR A 23 7.76 -4.16 1.46
CA THR A 23 8.54 -2.92 1.36
C THR A 23 8.42 -2.04 2.61
N VAL A 24 7.23 -1.96 3.23
CA VAL A 24 7.01 -1.18 4.46
C VAL A 24 7.12 -2.01 5.75
N GLY A 25 7.48 -3.28 5.67
CA GLY A 25 7.69 -4.15 6.84
C GLY A 25 6.43 -4.42 7.67
N ILE A 26 5.27 -4.59 7.02
CA ILE A 26 4.02 -4.99 7.68
C ILE A 26 3.49 -6.32 7.13
N ALA A 27 2.58 -6.95 7.87
CA ALA A 27 1.87 -8.11 7.36
C ALA A 27 0.91 -7.72 6.20
N PRO A 28 0.78 -8.54 5.14
CA PRO A 28 -0.17 -8.28 4.05
C PRO A 28 -1.62 -8.12 4.52
N CYS A 29 -2.01 -8.85 5.58
CA CYS A 29 -3.32 -8.70 6.21
C CYS A 29 -3.56 -7.27 6.74
N ARG A 30 -2.52 -6.65 7.34
CA ARG A 30 -2.61 -5.27 7.84
C ARG A 30 -2.84 -4.28 6.69
N LEU A 31 -2.17 -4.47 5.55
CA LEU A 31 -2.41 -3.63 4.37
C LEU A 31 -3.84 -3.82 3.83
N SER A 32 -4.35 -5.06 3.83
CA SER A 32 -5.73 -5.34 3.43
C SER A 32 -6.76 -4.68 4.35
N GLU A 33 -6.54 -4.68 5.67
CA GLU A 33 -7.39 -3.95 6.63
C GLU A 33 -7.38 -2.44 6.38
N ILE A 34 -6.22 -1.88 6.04
CA ILE A 34 -6.07 -0.45 5.70
C ILE A 34 -6.83 -0.12 4.41
N GLU A 35 -6.66 -0.90 3.35
CA GLU A 35 -7.32 -0.69 2.05
C GLU A 35 -8.84 -0.94 2.06
N THR A 36 -9.35 -1.59 3.10
CA THR A 36 -10.79 -1.82 3.29
C THR A 36 -11.39 -0.88 4.34
N GLY A 37 -10.60 0.01 4.93
CA GLY A 37 -11.05 0.94 5.97
C GLY A 37 -11.32 0.28 7.32
N ARG A 38 -11.00 -1.03 7.49
CA ARG A 38 -11.13 -1.74 8.77
C ARG A 38 -10.10 -1.28 9.79
N ARG A 39 -8.97 -0.73 9.34
CA ARG A 39 -7.91 -0.17 10.19
C ARG A 39 -7.43 1.14 9.60
N GLN A 40 -7.31 2.17 10.43
CA GLN A 40 -6.67 3.41 10.02
C GLN A 40 -5.16 3.34 10.29
N PRO A 41 -4.29 3.61 9.31
CA PRO A 41 -2.86 3.73 9.54
C PRO A 41 -2.56 5.06 10.23
N ASP A 42 -1.48 5.07 11.01
CA ASP A 42 -0.86 6.31 11.45
C ASP A 42 -0.22 7.07 10.24
N PRO A 43 0.05 8.38 10.37
CA PRO A 43 0.57 9.18 9.27
C PRO A 43 1.91 8.67 8.70
N ASP A 44 2.83 8.22 9.56
CA ASP A 44 4.13 7.67 9.13
C ASP A 44 3.95 6.41 8.27
N LEU A 45 3.12 5.47 8.74
CA LEU A 45 2.84 4.27 7.95
C LEU A 45 2.16 4.60 6.62
N LEU A 46 1.26 5.58 6.60
CA LEU A 46 0.59 6.00 5.38
C LEU A 46 1.58 6.54 4.34
N GLU A 47 2.48 7.43 4.76
CA GLU A 47 3.53 7.99 3.91
C GLU A 47 4.43 6.89 3.34
N ARG A 48 4.83 5.94 4.18
CA ARG A 48 5.67 4.81 3.76
C ARG A 48 4.97 3.91 2.73
N ILE A 49 3.67 3.66 2.89
CA ILE A 49 2.88 2.88 1.92
C ILE A 49 2.79 3.62 0.58
N LEU A 50 2.54 4.93 0.61
CA LEU A 50 2.48 5.75 -0.60
C LEU A 50 3.83 5.76 -1.34
N ALA A 51 4.92 5.99 -0.61
CA ALA A 51 6.27 5.94 -1.18
C ALA A 51 6.58 4.56 -1.80
N ALA A 52 6.20 3.46 -1.13
CA ALA A 52 6.39 2.12 -1.67
C ALA A 52 5.60 1.90 -2.99
N ILE A 53 4.38 2.43 -3.08
CA ILE A 53 3.58 2.36 -4.31
C ILE A 53 4.21 3.18 -5.45
N GLU A 54 4.84 4.31 -5.13
CA GLU A 54 5.53 5.14 -6.12
C GLU A 54 6.84 4.52 -6.63
N VAL A 55 7.63 3.91 -5.75
CA VAL A 55 8.95 3.35 -6.08
C VAL A 55 8.86 2.03 -6.85
N GLU A 56 7.98 1.12 -6.45
CA GLU A 56 7.85 -0.21 -7.08
C GLU A 56 7.28 -0.15 -8.50
N ALA A 57 6.69 0.98 -8.89
CA ALA A 57 6.13 1.18 -10.23
C ALA A 57 7.18 1.23 -11.37
N GLY A 58 8.48 1.19 -11.05
CA GLY A 58 9.58 1.16 -12.02
C GLY A 58 10.41 -0.12 -12.01
N ALA A 59 10.07 -1.12 -11.20
CA ALA A 59 10.93 -2.29 -10.95
C ALA A 59 10.70 -3.47 -11.90
N GLU A 60 9.67 -3.45 -12.75
CA GLU A 60 9.44 -4.48 -13.77
C GLU A 60 9.77 -3.90 -15.16
N SER A 61 11.03 -4.04 -15.57
CA SER A 61 11.51 -4.00 -16.96
C SER A 61 12.15 -5.34 -17.32
#